data_AF-A0A847RK26-F1
#
_entry.id   AF-A0A847RK26-F1
#
_cell.length_a   1.000
_cell.length_b   1.000
_cell.length_c   1.000
_cell.angle_alpha   90.00
_cell.angle_beta   90.00
_cell.angle_gamma   90.00
#
_symmetry.space_group_name_H-M   'P 1'
#
loop_
_entity.id
_entity.type
_entity.pdbx_description
1 polymer ?
#
loop_
_entity_poly.entity_id
_entity_poly.type
_entity_poly.pdbx_seq_one_letter_code
_entity_poly.pdbx_strand_id
1 'polypeptide(L)'
;MDFKDAIKQLGDRVTKLKSQVLTEEATKNAFIMPFIKELGYDVFNPLEVIPEFVADIGIKQGEKIDYAIIKDGAPIILIECKCHTGPLNVHNASQLFRYFHATKAKFSILTNGIEYRFYTDLVEPNRMDEKPFFVFDIAEMKDTQIEELKKFHKTNFDFTKIVNTASELKYTNELKLLISQELNNPSPDFVKYFARQIYPGVVTQKIVDQFTELTKKSFTQYINDIITDRLKSALTKEAENQKLETTTVEDDSPLQEDEPKIFTTQEEIDGFLIVKSILRQIIPVHRIVYRDAQSYFSILLDDNNRKTICRLYFNGAKKQVGLFDSNKKESKVEILSLDDLYAHSSTLLDMVRTYDNKKVSADSEIEQSRN
;
A
#
# COMPACT_ATOMS: atom_id res chain seq x y z
N MET A 1 -22.64 1.88 -6.80
CA MET A 1 -21.84 2.45 -5.70
C MET A 1 -20.52 1.70 -5.67
N ASP A 2 -19.38 2.38 -5.49
CA ASP A 2 -18.09 1.69 -5.43
C ASP A 2 -18.02 0.83 -4.15
N PHE A 3 -17.36 -0.33 -4.22
CA PHE A 3 -17.25 -1.28 -3.10
C PHE A 3 -16.59 -0.62 -1.88
N LYS A 4 -15.57 0.20 -2.13
CA LYS A 4 -14.86 0.94 -1.09
C LYS A 4 -15.80 1.89 -0.33
N ASP A 5 -16.63 2.64 -1.06
CA ASP A 5 -17.57 3.57 -0.45
C ASP A 5 -18.63 2.82 0.36
N ALA A 6 -19.11 1.68 -0.13
CA ALA A 6 -20.13 0.89 0.54
C ALA A 6 -19.62 0.30 1.87
N ILE A 7 -18.40 -0.25 1.85
CA ILE A 7 -17.74 -0.74 3.07
C ILE A 7 -17.48 0.40 4.05
N LYS A 8 -17.02 1.58 3.59
CA LYS A 8 -16.85 2.77 4.44
C LYS A 8 -18.15 3.20 5.11
N GLN A 9 -19.25 3.27 4.35
CA GLN A 9 -20.56 3.59 4.91
C GLN A 9 -21.04 2.56 5.94
N LEU A 10 -20.73 1.28 5.73
CA LEU A 10 -21.02 0.24 6.71
C LEU A 10 -20.21 0.45 8.00
N GLY A 11 -18.93 0.81 7.90
CA GLY A 11 -18.09 1.18 9.04
C GLY A 11 -18.65 2.35 9.85
N ASP A 12 -19.10 3.40 9.18
CA ASP A 12 -19.75 4.54 9.82
C ASP A 12 -21.03 4.13 10.56
N ARG A 13 -21.82 3.25 9.95
CA ARG A 13 -23.04 2.69 10.55
C ARG A 13 -22.72 1.87 11.80
N VAL A 14 -21.72 0.99 11.74
CA VAL A 14 -21.26 0.19 12.88
C VAL A 14 -20.86 1.10 14.04
N THR A 15 -20.05 2.14 13.75
CA THR A 15 -19.58 3.09 14.76
C THR A 15 -20.72 3.84 15.45
N LYS A 16 -21.74 4.24 14.69
CA LYS A 16 -22.91 4.97 15.21
C LYS A 16 -23.85 4.08 16.04
N LEU A 17 -24.02 2.81 15.64
CA LEU A 17 -25.06 1.95 16.19
C LEU A 17 -24.57 0.93 17.23
N LYS A 18 -23.26 0.67 17.34
CA LYS A 18 -22.71 -0.37 18.23
C LYS A 18 -23.23 -0.30 19.67
N SER A 19 -23.37 0.90 20.24
CA SER A 19 -23.87 1.10 21.61
C SER A 19 -25.32 0.65 21.82
N GLN A 20 -26.11 0.54 20.75
CA GLN A 20 -27.52 0.12 20.78
C GLN A 20 -27.71 -1.38 20.47
N VAL A 21 -26.66 -2.06 19.99
CA VAL A 21 -26.74 -3.44 19.49
C VAL A 21 -26.26 -4.41 20.58
N LEU A 22 -27.14 -4.82 21.47
CA LEU A 22 -26.71 -5.49 22.73
C LEU A 22 -26.56 -7.02 22.64
N THR A 23 -27.11 -7.66 21.63
CA THR A 23 -27.14 -9.13 21.50
C THR A 23 -26.35 -9.62 20.30
N GLU A 24 -25.97 -10.89 20.31
CA GLU A 24 -25.33 -11.54 19.17
C GLU A 24 -26.25 -11.53 17.94
N GLU A 25 -27.53 -11.85 18.10
CA GLU A 25 -28.50 -11.80 16.99
C GLU A 25 -28.69 -10.38 16.43
N ALA A 26 -28.69 -9.36 17.29
CA ALA A 26 -28.71 -7.98 16.82
C ALA A 26 -27.41 -7.62 16.08
N THR A 27 -26.25 -8.13 16.54
CA THR A 27 -24.95 -7.94 15.87
C THR A 27 -24.94 -8.58 14.48
N LYS A 28 -25.45 -9.82 14.38
CA LYS A 28 -25.61 -10.54 13.12
C LYS A 28 -26.44 -9.75 12.11
N ASN A 29 -27.63 -9.29 12.52
CA ASN A 29 -28.55 -8.57 11.64
C ASN A 29 -28.08 -7.14 11.30
N ALA A 30 -27.53 -6.41 12.28
CA ALA A 30 -27.21 -5.00 12.10
C ALA A 30 -25.87 -4.75 11.39
N PHE A 31 -24.90 -5.67 11.53
CA PHE A 31 -23.52 -5.48 11.07
C PHE A 31 -23.05 -6.58 10.11
N ILE A 32 -23.20 -7.86 10.49
CA ILE A 32 -22.59 -8.98 9.76
C ILE A 32 -23.37 -9.30 8.46
N MET A 33 -24.70 -9.39 8.50
CA MET A 33 -25.51 -9.61 7.29
C MET A 33 -25.32 -8.50 6.26
N PRO A 34 -25.35 -7.20 6.63
CA PRO A 34 -24.96 -6.13 5.71
C PRO A 34 -23.57 -6.32 5.13
N PHE A 35 -22.57 -6.73 5.92
CA PHE A 35 -21.22 -6.99 5.42
C PHE A 35 -21.20 -8.10 4.36
N ILE A 36 -21.88 -9.23 4.62
CA ILE A 36 -22.00 -10.33 3.64
C ILE A 36 -22.65 -9.83 2.34
N LYS A 37 -23.68 -8.98 2.47
CA LYS A 37 -24.33 -8.35 1.32
C LYS A 37 -23.39 -7.42 0.55
N GLU A 38 -22.58 -6.62 1.23
CA GLU A 38 -21.59 -5.73 0.58
C GLU A 38 -20.46 -6.51 -0.10
N LEU A 39 -20.17 -7.75 0.34
CA LEU A 39 -19.32 -8.68 -0.41
C LEU A 39 -20.00 -9.23 -1.68
N GLY A 40 -21.24 -8.83 -1.97
CA GLY A 40 -21.97 -9.17 -3.18
C GLY A 40 -22.71 -10.51 -3.12
N TYR A 41 -22.79 -11.15 -1.95
CA TYR A 41 -23.55 -12.38 -1.76
C TYR A 41 -24.99 -12.06 -1.37
N ASP A 42 -25.95 -12.82 -1.91
CA ASP A 42 -27.36 -12.60 -1.62
C ASP A 42 -27.77 -13.29 -0.31
N VAL A 43 -27.87 -12.50 0.77
CA VAL A 43 -28.30 -12.95 2.10
C VAL A 43 -29.77 -13.41 2.16
N PHE A 44 -30.57 -13.13 1.13
CA PHE A 44 -31.96 -13.60 1.03
C PHE A 44 -32.11 -14.83 0.15
N ASN A 45 -31.04 -15.27 -0.52
CA ASN A 45 -31.01 -16.49 -1.29
C ASN A 45 -30.47 -17.65 -0.43
N PRO A 46 -31.32 -18.59 0.04
CA PRO A 46 -30.90 -19.69 0.89
C PRO A 46 -30.07 -20.75 0.16
N LEU A 47 -29.85 -20.62 -1.15
CA LEU A 47 -28.92 -21.46 -1.89
C LEU A 47 -27.53 -20.84 -2.01
N GLU A 48 -27.37 -19.56 -1.62
CA GLU A 48 -26.11 -18.82 -1.70
C GLU A 48 -25.58 -18.47 -0.31
N VAL A 49 -26.42 -17.98 0.59
CA VAL A 49 -26.06 -17.74 1.99
C VAL A 49 -26.98 -18.57 2.86
N ILE A 50 -26.44 -19.63 3.46
CA ILE A 50 -27.18 -20.53 4.35
C ILE A 50 -26.94 -20.08 5.80
N PRO A 51 -27.96 -19.53 6.50
CA PRO A 51 -27.88 -19.33 7.93
C PRO A 51 -27.99 -20.66 8.69
N GLU A 52 -27.42 -20.72 9.89
CA GLU A 52 -27.47 -21.91 10.76
C GLU A 52 -27.03 -23.20 10.03
N PHE A 53 -25.96 -23.10 9.25
CA PHE A 53 -25.47 -24.18 8.41
C PHE A 53 -25.07 -25.41 9.24
N VAL A 54 -25.59 -26.57 8.84
CA VAL A 54 -25.28 -27.88 9.41
C VAL A 54 -24.66 -28.76 8.33
N ALA A 55 -23.61 -29.51 8.67
CA ALA A 55 -22.99 -30.47 7.76
C ALA A 55 -23.28 -31.91 8.22
N ASP A 56 -23.61 -32.78 7.27
CA ASP A 56 -24.18 -34.11 7.50
C ASP A 56 -23.19 -35.18 8.01
N ILE A 57 -21.93 -34.81 8.31
CA ILE A 57 -20.85 -35.77 8.56
C ILE A 57 -20.22 -35.56 9.94
N GLY A 58 -20.39 -36.53 10.85
CA GLY A 58 -19.50 -36.78 12.00
C GLY A 58 -19.34 -35.63 13.02
N ILE A 59 -20.12 -34.57 12.89
CA ILE A 59 -20.11 -33.42 13.79
C ILE A 59 -21.00 -33.71 15.00
N LYS A 60 -20.67 -33.10 16.14
CA LYS A 60 -21.45 -33.24 17.37
C LYS A 60 -22.89 -32.79 17.10
N GLN A 61 -23.84 -33.64 17.44
CA GLN A 61 -25.27 -33.42 17.18
C GLN A 61 -25.73 -32.07 17.75
N GLY A 62 -26.36 -31.24 16.90
CA GLY A 62 -26.90 -29.94 17.28
C GLY A 62 -25.95 -28.74 17.13
N GLU A 63 -24.74 -28.94 16.62
CA GLU A 63 -23.88 -27.82 16.27
C GLU A 63 -24.17 -27.26 14.89
N LYS A 64 -24.04 -25.95 14.77
CA LYS A 64 -24.27 -25.19 13.55
C LYS A 64 -23.21 -24.10 13.43
N ILE A 65 -22.93 -23.70 12.20
CA ILE A 65 -22.18 -22.46 11.90
C ILE A 65 -23.20 -21.37 11.55
N ASP A 66 -22.95 -20.15 12.00
CA ASP A 66 -23.92 -19.06 11.82
C ASP A 66 -24.26 -18.78 10.36
N TYR A 67 -23.26 -18.70 9.48
CA TYR A 67 -23.49 -18.58 8.03
C TYR A 67 -22.49 -19.41 7.23
N ALA A 68 -22.97 -20.00 6.13
CA ALA A 68 -22.12 -20.56 5.08
C ALA A 68 -22.43 -19.90 3.75
N ILE A 69 -21.39 -19.44 3.05
CA ILE A 69 -21.50 -18.96 1.67
C ILE A 69 -21.26 -20.16 0.75
N ILE A 70 -22.21 -20.39 -0.15
CA ILE A 70 -22.25 -21.51 -1.09
C ILE A 70 -21.91 -21.02 -2.49
N LYS A 71 -21.04 -21.76 -3.17
CA LYS A 71 -20.74 -21.60 -4.59
C LYS A 71 -20.69 -22.97 -5.23
N ASP A 72 -21.34 -23.11 -6.39
CA ASP A 72 -21.42 -24.37 -7.13
C ASP A 72 -21.92 -25.56 -6.27
N GLY A 73 -22.87 -25.29 -5.38
CA GLY A 73 -23.48 -26.29 -4.49
C GLY A 73 -22.60 -26.75 -3.31
N ALA A 74 -21.45 -26.11 -3.08
CA ALA A 74 -20.57 -26.42 -1.96
C ALA A 74 -20.25 -25.18 -1.11
N PRO A 75 -20.06 -25.32 0.21
CA PRO A 75 -19.61 -24.21 1.05
C PRO A 75 -18.18 -23.81 0.66
N ILE A 76 -17.98 -22.50 0.45
CA ILE A 76 -16.66 -21.90 0.14
C ILE A 76 -16.12 -21.07 1.30
N ILE A 77 -17.00 -20.43 2.07
CA ILE A 77 -16.66 -19.61 3.23
C ILE A 77 -17.61 -19.98 4.39
N LEU A 78 -17.05 -20.26 5.56
CA LEU A 78 -17.79 -20.45 6.81
C LEU A 78 -17.65 -19.20 7.66
N ILE A 79 -18.72 -18.75 8.32
CA ILE A 79 -18.72 -17.54 9.12
C ILE A 79 -19.33 -17.86 10.49
N GLU A 80 -18.51 -17.69 11.51
CA GLU A 80 -18.90 -17.79 12.91
C GLU A 80 -18.92 -16.39 13.52
N CYS A 81 -20.03 -16.07 14.19
CA CYS A 81 -20.31 -14.75 14.72
C CYS A 81 -20.20 -14.75 16.24
N LYS A 82 -19.92 -13.58 16.79
CA LYS A 82 -19.99 -13.27 18.22
C LYS A 82 -20.70 -11.93 18.41
N CYS A 83 -21.18 -11.66 19.61
CA CYS A 83 -21.64 -10.32 19.96
C CYS A 83 -20.51 -9.31 19.82
N HIS A 84 -20.80 -8.08 19.38
CA HIS A 84 -19.79 -7.04 19.14
C HIS A 84 -18.95 -6.66 20.37
N THR A 85 -19.49 -6.88 21.57
CA THR A 85 -18.78 -6.69 22.85
C THR A 85 -17.91 -7.88 23.26
N GLY A 86 -18.07 -9.02 22.59
CA GLY A 86 -17.37 -10.26 22.89
C GLY A 86 -15.98 -10.33 22.23
N PRO A 87 -15.00 -10.95 22.90
CA PRO A 87 -13.67 -11.15 22.32
C PRO A 87 -13.71 -12.21 21.22
N LEU A 88 -12.92 -11.98 20.16
CA LEU A 88 -12.68 -12.99 19.14
C LEU A 88 -11.54 -13.92 19.60
N ASN A 89 -11.91 -15.10 20.09
CA ASN A 89 -10.96 -16.14 20.45
C ASN A 89 -11.21 -17.38 19.59
N VAL A 90 -10.23 -17.73 18.75
CA VAL A 90 -10.31 -18.88 17.85
C VAL A 90 -10.45 -20.21 18.62
N HIS A 91 -9.85 -20.32 19.81
CA HIS A 91 -9.97 -21.51 20.65
C HIS A 91 -11.40 -21.72 21.17
N ASN A 92 -12.18 -20.64 21.26
CA ASN A 92 -13.60 -20.71 21.60
C ASN A 92 -14.48 -21.00 20.36
N ALA A 93 -13.91 -20.95 19.15
CA ALA A 93 -14.57 -21.24 17.88
C ALA A 93 -14.28 -22.67 17.40
N SER A 94 -14.37 -23.65 18.31
CA SER A 94 -14.15 -25.08 18.00
C SER A 94 -15.08 -25.64 16.91
N GLN A 95 -16.21 -24.97 16.69
CA GLN A 95 -17.14 -25.26 15.60
C GLN A 95 -16.50 -24.97 14.24
N LEU A 96 -15.84 -23.82 14.06
CA LEU A 96 -15.16 -23.48 12.80
C LEU A 96 -14.14 -24.53 12.39
N PHE A 97 -13.29 -25.00 13.32
CA PHE A 97 -12.29 -26.02 13.00
C PHE A 97 -12.92 -27.33 12.48
N ARG A 98 -13.99 -27.79 13.13
CA ARG A 98 -14.65 -29.05 12.76
C ARG A 98 -15.40 -28.93 11.45
N TYR A 99 -16.12 -27.83 11.25
CA TYR A 99 -16.84 -27.59 10.00
C TYR A 99 -15.88 -27.34 8.84
N PHE A 100 -14.78 -26.62 9.06
CA PHE A 100 -13.76 -26.44 8.04
C PHE A 100 -13.20 -27.78 7.58
N HIS A 101 -12.88 -28.68 8.53
CA HIS A 101 -12.39 -30.02 8.20
C HIS A 101 -13.44 -30.92 7.53
N ALA A 102 -14.70 -30.85 7.98
CA ALA A 102 -15.77 -31.73 7.51
C ALA A 102 -16.40 -31.28 6.18
N THR A 103 -16.07 -30.08 5.67
CA THR A 103 -16.68 -29.51 4.47
C THR A 103 -15.63 -29.20 3.39
N LYS A 104 -16.09 -28.73 2.22
CA LYS A 104 -15.20 -28.27 1.15
C LYS A 104 -14.81 -26.79 1.29
N ALA A 105 -15.17 -26.16 2.41
CA ALA A 105 -14.86 -24.76 2.65
C ALA A 105 -13.35 -24.52 2.63
N LYS A 106 -12.98 -23.37 2.08
CA LYS A 106 -11.58 -22.96 1.91
C LYS A 106 -11.19 -21.77 2.77
N PHE A 107 -12.20 -21.03 3.23
CA PHE A 107 -12.02 -19.92 4.15
C PHE A 107 -12.99 -20.05 5.31
N SER A 108 -12.54 -19.56 6.46
CA SER A 108 -13.37 -19.33 7.63
C SER A 108 -13.22 -17.87 8.06
N ILE A 109 -14.31 -17.29 8.55
CA ILE A 109 -14.35 -15.95 9.12
C ILE A 109 -14.87 -16.06 10.54
N LEU A 110 -14.11 -15.55 11.50
CA LEU A 110 -14.58 -15.32 12.86
C LEU A 110 -14.76 -13.81 13.04
N THR A 111 -15.96 -13.37 13.40
CA THR A 111 -16.26 -11.93 13.48
C THR A 111 -17.23 -11.57 14.59
N ASN A 112 -17.12 -10.35 15.10
CA ASN A 112 -18.07 -9.74 16.02
C ASN A 112 -18.80 -8.54 15.37
N GLY A 113 -18.75 -8.43 14.05
CA GLY A 113 -19.32 -7.32 13.28
C GLY A 113 -18.46 -6.06 13.23
N ILE A 114 -17.43 -5.94 14.08
CA ILE A 114 -16.43 -4.85 14.05
C ILE A 114 -15.13 -5.36 13.45
N GLU A 115 -14.58 -6.42 14.03
CA GLU A 115 -13.37 -7.09 13.57
C GLU A 115 -13.75 -8.38 12.80
N TYR A 116 -13.08 -8.62 11.68
CA TYR A 116 -13.26 -9.78 10.81
C TYR A 116 -11.91 -10.48 10.66
N ARG A 117 -11.80 -11.70 11.18
CA ARG A 117 -10.58 -12.51 11.11
C ARG A 117 -10.76 -13.63 10.09
N PHE A 118 -9.93 -13.64 9.06
CA PHE A 118 -9.97 -14.59 7.96
C PHE A 118 -8.92 -15.69 8.16
N TYR A 119 -9.35 -16.94 8.02
CA TYR A 119 -8.54 -18.14 8.19
C TYR A 119 -8.63 -19.03 6.95
N THR A 120 -7.59 -19.80 6.72
CA THR A 120 -7.48 -20.79 5.65
C THR A 120 -6.51 -21.90 6.10
N ASP A 121 -6.17 -22.83 5.22
CA ASP A 121 -5.39 -24.04 5.50
C ASP A 121 -3.98 -23.99 4.88
N LEU A 122 -3.18 -22.99 5.27
CA LEU A 122 -1.83 -22.80 4.69
C LEU A 122 -0.82 -23.80 5.23
N VAL A 123 -1.00 -24.31 6.45
CA VAL A 123 -0.05 -25.23 7.09
C VAL A 123 -0.33 -26.68 6.71
N GLU A 124 -1.58 -27.13 6.89
CA GLU A 124 -2.02 -28.50 6.61
C GLU A 124 -3.29 -28.46 5.77
N PRO A 125 -3.34 -29.12 4.60
CA PRO A 125 -4.54 -29.13 3.76
C PRO A 125 -5.77 -29.60 4.52
N ASN A 126 -6.89 -28.90 4.35
CA ASN A 126 -8.16 -29.18 5.01
C ASN A 126 -8.13 -29.12 6.55
N ARG A 127 -7.18 -28.36 7.10
CA ARG A 127 -7.09 -28.04 8.53
C ARG A 127 -6.91 -26.53 8.67
N MET A 128 -7.90 -25.88 9.26
CA MET A 128 -7.86 -24.44 9.49
C MET A 128 -6.66 -24.06 10.37
N ASP A 129 -5.91 -23.05 9.94
CA ASP A 129 -4.83 -22.47 10.73
C ASP A 129 -5.36 -21.82 12.01
N GLU A 130 -4.57 -21.85 13.09
CA GLU A 130 -4.94 -21.20 14.36
C GLU A 130 -4.84 -19.66 14.29
N LYS A 131 -3.99 -19.14 13.41
CA LYS A 131 -3.79 -17.71 13.24
C LYS A 131 -4.46 -17.22 11.97
N PRO A 132 -5.17 -16.08 12.00
CA PRO A 132 -5.72 -15.50 10.79
C PRO A 132 -4.61 -14.98 9.90
N PHE A 133 -4.79 -15.11 8.58
CA PHE A 133 -3.86 -14.51 7.60
C PHE A 133 -4.23 -13.05 7.31
N PHE A 134 -5.49 -12.68 7.50
CA PHE A 134 -6.00 -11.34 7.28
C PHE A 134 -6.96 -10.94 8.39
N VAL A 135 -6.77 -9.74 8.94
CA VAL A 135 -7.64 -9.13 9.96
C VAL A 135 -8.08 -7.77 9.44
N PHE A 136 -9.39 -7.55 9.47
CA PHE A 136 -10.03 -6.35 8.98
C PHE A 136 -10.90 -5.74 10.07
N ASP A 137 -10.60 -4.52 10.47
CA ASP A 137 -11.43 -3.73 11.38
C ASP A 137 -12.26 -2.74 10.55
N ILE A 138 -13.58 -2.86 10.63
CA ILE A 138 -14.51 -2.03 9.87
C ILE A 138 -14.68 -0.62 10.47
N ALA A 139 -14.25 -0.38 11.71
CA ALA A 139 -14.19 0.96 12.28
C ALA A 139 -12.85 1.65 11.94
N GLU A 140 -11.77 0.87 11.76
CA GLU A 140 -10.42 1.37 11.51
C GLU A 140 -9.79 0.76 10.25
N MET A 141 -10.29 1.16 9.07
CA MET A 141 -9.86 0.61 7.79
C MET A 141 -8.72 1.40 7.15
N LYS A 142 -7.76 0.69 6.56
CA LYS A 142 -6.81 1.24 5.58
C LYS A 142 -7.24 0.90 4.17
N ASP A 143 -6.97 1.79 3.21
CA ASP A 143 -7.30 1.58 1.81
C ASP A 143 -6.69 0.27 1.25
N THR A 144 -5.48 -0.09 1.67
CA THR A 144 -4.85 -1.37 1.29
C THR A 144 -5.61 -2.59 1.81
N GLN A 145 -6.21 -2.51 3.00
CA GLN A 145 -7.02 -3.61 3.55
C GLN A 145 -8.36 -3.75 2.80
N ILE A 146 -8.93 -2.64 2.31
CA ILE A 146 -10.15 -2.69 1.50
C ILE A 146 -9.89 -3.38 0.16
N GLU A 147 -8.76 -3.10 -0.48
CA GLU A 147 -8.36 -3.80 -1.72
C GLU A 147 -8.16 -5.31 -1.48
N GLU A 148 -7.60 -5.69 -0.32
CA GLU A 148 -7.51 -7.10 0.05
C GLU A 148 -8.87 -7.74 0.33
N LEU A 149 -9.75 -7.04 1.04
CA LEU A 149 -11.11 -7.50 1.28
C LEU A 149 -11.91 -7.67 -0.02
N LYS A 150 -11.67 -6.80 -1.01
CA LYS A 150 -12.33 -6.85 -2.33
C LYS A 150 -12.10 -8.18 -3.07
N LYS A 151 -11.02 -8.92 -2.76
CA LYS A 151 -10.80 -10.26 -3.31
C LYS A 151 -11.84 -11.28 -2.84
N PHE A 152 -12.49 -11.05 -1.70
CA PHE A 152 -13.59 -11.89 -1.20
C PHE A 152 -14.96 -11.53 -1.78
N HIS A 153 -15.05 -10.41 -2.52
CA HIS A 153 -16.27 -10.04 -3.21
C HIS A 153 -16.63 -11.09 -4.26
N LYS A 154 -17.92 -11.44 -4.38
CA LYS A 154 -18.45 -12.53 -5.22
C LYS A 154 -17.87 -12.55 -6.64
N THR A 155 -17.75 -11.40 -7.28
CA THR A 155 -17.23 -11.24 -8.65
C THR A 155 -15.72 -11.45 -8.79
N ASN A 156 -14.98 -11.28 -7.69
CA ASN A 156 -13.52 -11.31 -7.66
C ASN A 156 -12.98 -12.56 -6.95
N PHE A 157 -13.88 -13.37 -6.39
CA PHE A 157 -13.54 -14.54 -5.57
C PHE A 157 -12.81 -15.61 -6.40
N ASP A 158 -11.51 -15.75 -6.11
CA ASP A 158 -10.61 -16.71 -6.71
C ASP A 158 -9.74 -17.33 -5.60
N PHE A 159 -10.03 -18.60 -5.29
CA PHE A 159 -9.37 -19.34 -4.22
C PHE A 159 -7.85 -19.33 -4.36
N THR A 160 -7.34 -19.63 -5.56
CA THR A 160 -5.90 -19.74 -5.80
C THR A 160 -5.19 -18.41 -5.60
N LYS A 161 -5.78 -17.30 -6.07
CA LYS A 161 -5.21 -15.97 -5.85
C LYS A 161 -5.23 -15.56 -4.38
N ILE A 162 -6.35 -15.79 -3.69
CA ILE A 162 -6.49 -15.42 -2.29
C ILE A 162 -5.51 -16.21 -1.41
N VAL A 163 -5.36 -17.53 -1.63
CA VAL A 163 -4.41 -18.36 -0.86
C VAL A 163 -2.96 -17.94 -1.10
N ASN A 164 -2.60 -17.61 -2.34
CA ASN A 164 -1.25 -17.12 -2.64
C ASN A 164 -0.96 -15.81 -1.88
N THR A 165 -1.90 -14.87 -1.87
CA THR A 165 -1.76 -13.63 -1.06
C THR A 165 -1.82 -13.93 0.44
N ALA A 166 -2.61 -14.90 0.89
CA ALA A 166 -2.77 -15.25 2.30
C ALA A 166 -1.43 -15.68 2.92
N SER A 167 -0.64 -16.49 2.21
CA SER A 167 0.72 -16.87 2.66
C SER A 167 1.60 -15.65 2.89
N GLU A 168 1.66 -14.75 1.92
CA GLU A 168 2.46 -13.52 2.03
C GLU A 168 1.98 -12.62 3.17
N LEU A 169 0.67 -12.42 3.30
CA LEU A 169 0.07 -11.62 4.36
C LEU A 169 0.32 -12.21 5.75
N LYS A 170 0.15 -13.53 5.91
CA LYS A 170 0.40 -14.23 7.18
C LYS A 170 1.83 -14.00 7.65
N TYR A 171 2.82 -14.31 6.80
CA TYR A 171 4.22 -14.15 7.17
C TYR A 171 4.61 -12.68 7.37
N THR A 172 4.10 -11.77 6.53
CA THR A 172 4.36 -10.33 6.70
C THR A 172 3.79 -9.80 8.01
N ASN A 173 2.60 -10.24 8.42
CA ASN A 173 2.00 -9.84 9.69
C ASN A 173 2.75 -10.42 10.89
N GLU A 174 3.17 -11.69 10.82
CA GLU A 174 4.00 -12.30 11.87
C GLU A 174 5.36 -11.61 12.00
N LEU A 175 6.01 -11.28 10.88
CA LEU A 175 7.26 -10.54 10.87
C LEU A 175 7.08 -9.13 11.47
N LYS A 176 6.01 -8.41 11.13
CA LYS A 176 5.72 -7.10 11.74
C LYS A 176 5.52 -7.19 13.24
N LEU A 177 4.83 -8.23 13.72
CA LEU A 177 4.64 -8.45 15.15
C LEU A 177 5.99 -8.71 15.84
N LEU A 178 6.82 -9.58 15.27
CA LEU A 178 8.17 -9.87 15.78
C LEU A 178 9.05 -8.62 15.78
N ILE A 179 9.06 -7.84 14.70
CA ILE A 179 9.80 -6.57 14.62
C ILE A 179 9.33 -5.62 15.72
N SER A 180 8.02 -5.45 15.90
CA SER A 180 7.48 -4.59 16.97
C SER A 180 7.89 -5.08 18.36
N GLN A 181 7.85 -6.38 18.60
CA GLN A 181 8.30 -6.98 19.86
C GLN A 181 9.79 -6.72 20.10
N GLU A 182 10.64 -6.96 19.11
CA GLU A 182 12.09 -6.74 19.18
C GLU A 182 12.45 -5.25 19.36
N LEU A 183 11.70 -4.34 18.74
CA LEU A 183 11.90 -2.89 18.93
C LEU A 183 11.56 -2.43 20.35
N ASN A 184 10.49 -2.98 20.94
CA ASN A 184 10.01 -2.58 22.27
C ASN A 184 10.73 -3.32 23.41
N ASN A 185 11.07 -4.58 23.19
CA ASN A 185 11.72 -5.47 24.14
C ASN A 185 12.71 -6.40 23.41
N PRO A 186 13.92 -5.89 23.07
CA PRO A 186 14.92 -6.65 22.33
C PRO A 186 15.25 -7.99 23.00
N SER A 187 15.20 -9.07 22.24
CA SER A 187 15.60 -10.39 22.71
C SER A 187 17.12 -10.52 22.79
N PRO A 188 17.66 -11.41 23.65
CA PRO A 188 19.10 -11.62 23.76
C PRO A 188 19.79 -11.97 22.44
N ASP A 189 19.11 -12.69 21.54
CA ASP A 189 19.68 -13.09 20.26
C ASP A 189 19.68 -11.93 19.25
N PHE A 190 18.64 -11.11 19.25
CA PHE A 190 18.61 -9.87 18.47
C PHE A 190 19.68 -8.87 18.95
N VAL A 191 19.87 -8.75 20.26
CA VAL A 191 20.93 -7.91 20.84
C VAL A 191 22.32 -8.44 20.49
N LYS A 192 22.55 -9.76 20.56
CA LYS A 192 23.82 -10.37 20.16
C LYS A 192 24.15 -10.10 18.68
N TYR A 193 23.15 -10.08 17.80
CA TYR A 193 23.34 -9.79 16.39
C TYR A 193 24.00 -8.42 16.16
N PHE A 194 23.52 -7.37 16.83
CA PHE A 194 24.15 -6.04 16.76
C PHE A 194 25.46 -5.98 17.54
N ALA A 195 25.49 -6.52 18.76
CA ALA A 195 26.67 -6.46 19.63
C ALA A 195 27.90 -7.08 18.96
N ARG A 196 27.76 -8.20 18.23
CA ARG A 196 28.87 -8.85 17.51
C ARG A 196 29.50 -7.99 16.41
N GLN A 197 28.77 -7.02 15.86
CA GLN A 197 29.25 -6.17 14.76
C GLN A 197 30.01 -4.94 15.26
N ILE A 198 29.77 -4.53 16.51
CA ILE A 198 30.26 -3.27 17.07
C ILE A 198 31.16 -3.47 18.30
N TYR A 199 31.00 -4.57 19.03
CA TYR A 199 31.81 -4.89 20.20
C TYR A 199 33.03 -5.73 19.77
N PRO A 200 34.27 -5.27 20.00
CA PRO A 200 35.48 -5.93 19.52
C PRO A 200 35.85 -7.21 20.27
N GLY A 201 35.13 -7.56 21.33
CA GLY A 201 35.43 -8.70 22.20
C GLY A 201 34.36 -9.80 22.19
N VAL A 202 34.53 -10.77 23.08
CA VAL A 202 33.53 -11.83 23.27
C VAL A 202 32.25 -11.23 23.87
N VAL A 203 31.13 -11.48 23.22
CA VAL A 203 29.80 -11.06 23.70
C VAL A 203 29.37 -11.97 24.86
N THR A 204 29.73 -11.58 26.08
CA THR A 204 29.31 -12.24 27.32
C THR A 204 27.91 -11.80 27.74
N GLN A 205 27.28 -12.49 28.70
CA GLN A 205 25.93 -12.12 29.18
C GLN A 205 25.89 -10.67 29.70
N LYS A 206 26.94 -10.23 30.42
CA LYS A 206 27.05 -8.84 30.90
C LYS A 206 27.05 -7.82 29.76
N ILE A 207 27.67 -8.15 28.63
CA ILE A 207 27.65 -7.33 27.42
C ILE A 207 26.27 -7.38 26.77
N VAL A 208 25.61 -8.53 26.71
CA VAL A 208 24.23 -8.63 26.21
C VAL A 208 23.28 -7.76 27.04
N ASP A 209 23.37 -7.79 28.36
CA ASP A 209 22.51 -6.99 29.24
C ASP A 209 22.73 -5.49 29.01
N GLN A 210 23.99 -5.05 28.94
CA GLN A 210 24.35 -3.66 28.62
C GLN A 210 23.83 -3.25 27.22
N PHE A 211 24.03 -4.10 26.22
CA PHE A 211 23.61 -3.81 24.86
C PHE A 211 22.09 -3.91 24.69
N THR A 212 21.36 -4.57 25.58
CA THR A 212 19.89 -4.63 25.53
C THR A 212 19.29 -3.23 25.74
N GLU A 213 19.76 -2.52 26.78
CA GLU A 213 19.34 -1.15 27.04
C GLU A 213 19.76 -0.19 25.93
N LEU A 214 21.01 -0.31 25.46
CA LEU A 214 21.52 0.51 24.37
C LEU A 214 20.73 0.28 23.07
N THR A 215 20.46 -0.98 22.71
CA THR A 215 19.70 -1.35 21.51
C THR A 215 18.30 -0.75 21.55
N LYS A 216 17.58 -0.92 22.66
CA LYS A 216 16.24 -0.34 22.87
C LYS A 216 16.25 1.19 22.77
N LYS A 217 17.22 1.83 23.40
CA LYS A 217 17.37 3.30 23.36
C LYS A 217 17.67 3.79 21.95
N SER A 218 18.61 3.15 21.26
CA SER A 218 19.00 3.50 19.90
C SER A 218 17.85 3.36 18.90
N PHE A 219 17.04 2.29 18.99
CA PHE A 219 15.85 2.15 18.14
C PHE A 219 14.80 3.23 18.42
N THR A 220 14.50 3.49 19.69
CA THR A 220 13.55 4.56 20.06
C THR A 220 14.01 5.92 19.53
N GLN A 221 15.30 6.25 19.70
CA GLN A 221 15.90 7.49 19.19
C GLN A 221 15.81 7.56 17.65
N TYR A 222 16.22 6.50 16.96
CA TYR A 222 16.18 6.46 15.50
C TYR A 222 14.76 6.62 14.94
N ILE A 223 13.77 5.99 15.55
CA ILE A 223 12.36 6.14 15.15
C ILE A 223 11.89 7.59 15.39
N ASN A 224 12.25 8.19 16.53
CA ASN A 224 11.91 9.59 16.82
C ASN A 224 12.58 10.56 15.84
N ASP A 225 13.82 10.29 15.43
CA ASP A 225 14.52 11.09 14.43
C ASP A 225 13.80 11.00 13.07
N ILE A 226 13.43 9.80 12.62
CA ILE A 226 12.62 9.61 11.40
C ILE A 226 11.28 10.37 11.47
N ILE A 227 10.58 10.27 12.60
CA ILE A 227 9.30 10.97 12.79
C ILE A 227 9.51 12.48 12.77
N THR A 228 10.54 12.97 13.45
CA THR A 228 10.88 14.40 13.50
C THR A 228 11.24 14.91 12.11
N ASP A 229 12.02 14.16 11.34
CA ASP A 229 12.40 14.53 9.98
C ASP A 229 11.18 14.53 9.04
N ARG A 230 10.28 13.55 9.17
CA ARG A 230 9.00 13.55 8.45
C ARG A 230 8.09 14.70 8.83
N LEU A 231 7.96 15.01 10.13
CA LEU A 231 7.14 16.12 10.63
C LEU A 231 7.71 17.46 10.19
N LYS A 232 9.03 17.65 10.29
CA LYS A 232 9.69 18.84 9.75
C LYS A 232 9.41 18.96 8.26
N SER A 233 9.61 17.90 7.47
CA SER A 233 9.32 17.92 6.04
C SER A 233 7.84 18.26 5.72
N ALA A 234 6.89 17.79 6.54
CA ALA A 234 5.48 18.13 6.40
C ALA A 234 5.16 19.58 6.82
N LEU A 235 5.72 20.06 7.93
CA LEU A 235 5.55 21.43 8.44
C LEU A 235 6.21 22.46 7.53
N THR A 236 7.35 22.14 6.92
CA THR A 236 7.98 23.02 5.91
C THR A 236 7.10 23.13 4.67
N LYS A 237 6.45 22.04 4.24
CA LYS A 237 5.44 22.06 3.16
C LYS A 237 4.18 22.85 3.54
N GLU A 238 3.71 22.78 4.79
CA GLU A 238 2.59 23.59 5.27
C GLU A 238 2.95 25.07 5.43
N ALA A 239 4.17 25.39 5.87
CA ALA A 239 4.68 26.76 5.99
C ALA A 239 4.96 27.40 4.61
N GLU A 240 5.39 26.62 3.63
CA GLU A 240 5.48 27.06 2.22
C GLU A 240 4.08 27.31 1.64
N ASN A 241 3.08 26.48 1.98
CA ASN A 241 1.69 26.71 1.58
C ASN A 241 1.04 27.91 2.30
N GLN A 242 1.41 28.21 3.55
CA GLN A 242 0.90 29.39 4.28
C GLN A 242 1.60 30.70 3.90
N LYS A 243 2.85 30.65 3.42
CA LYS A 243 3.55 31.84 2.86
C LYS A 243 2.98 32.32 1.53
N LEU A 244 2.14 31.53 0.85
CA LEU A 244 1.46 31.93 -0.40
C LEU A 244 0.24 32.84 -0.16
N GLU A 245 -0.27 32.98 1.07
CA GLU A 245 -1.48 33.77 1.35
C GLU A 245 -1.26 35.04 2.19
N THR A 246 -0.04 35.43 2.54
CA THR A 246 0.14 36.73 3.19
C THR A 246 1.50 37.39 2.91
N THR A 247 1.40 38.63 2.42
CA THR A 247 2.39 39.72 2.41
C THR A 247 3.19 39.90 1.11
N THR A 248 2.67 40.81 0.29
CA THR A 248 3.42 41.68 -0.61
C THR A 248 4.40 42.60 0.16
N VAL A 249 5.55 42.86 -0.47
CA VAL A 249 6.50 43.99 -0.32
C VAL A 249 7.70 43.80 0.64
N GLU A 250 8.90 43.71 0.02
CA GLU A 250 10.29 44.16 0.38
C GLU A 250 10.84 43.82 1.79
N ASP A 251 12.09 43.42 2.03
CA ASP A 251 13.39 43.78 1.44
C ASP A 251 14.51 42.76 1.86
N ASP A 252 15.64 42.92 1.19
CA ASP A 252 16.98 42.31 1.18
C ASP A 252 17.60 41.68 2.46
N SER A 253 18.26 40.51 2.30
CA SER A 253 19.56 40.10 2.91
C SER A 253 19.84 38.57 2.78
N PRO A 254 21.11 38.14 2.72
CA PRO A 254 21.55 36.97 1.94
C PRO A 254 21.45 35.64 2.69
N LEU A 255 20.97 34.60 2.00
CA LEU A 255 20.96 33.23 2.51
C LEU A 255 22.32 32.56 2.28
N GLN A 256 22.88 32.13 3.41
CA GLN A 256 24.06 31.28 3.56
C GLN A 256 23.89 29.97 2.78
N GLU A 257 24.98 29.58 2.10
CA GLU A 257 25.14 28.32 1.39
C GLU A 257 25.08 27.13 2.37
N ASP A 258 24.16 26.19 2.12
CA ASP A 258 24.25 24.82 2.62
C ASP A 258 24.31 23.86 1.44
N GLU A 259 25.21 22.87 1.56
CA GLU A 259 25.72 22.02 0.50
C GLU A 259 24.66 21.27 -0.34
N PRO A 260 24.85 21.15 -1.66
CA PRO A 260 23.94 20.44 -2.54
C PRO A 260 24.15 18.92 -2.49
N LYS A 261 23.29 18.22 -1.76
CA LYS A 261 23.10 16.77 -1.99
C LYS A 261 22.04 16.61 -3.09
N ILE A 262 22.44 16.03 -4.22
CA ILE A 262 21.53 15.62 -5.29
C ILE A 262 20.57 14.60 -4.68
N PHE A 263 19.30 14.99 -4.47
CA PHE A 263 18.25 14.14 -3.97
C PHE A 263 17.07 14.21 -4.93
N THR A 264 16.86 13.12 -5.68
CA THR A 264 15.71 13.00 -6.55
C THR A 264 14.44 12.94 -5.70
N THR A 265 13.61 13.97 -5.81
CA THR A 265 12.36 14.09 -5.09
C THR A 265 11.26 13.24 -5.74
N GLN A 266 10.24 12.83 -4.96
CA GLN A 266 9.08 12.12 -5.51
C GLN A 266 8.34 12.96 -6.57
N GLU A 267 8.34 14.28 -6.42
CA GLU A 267 7.70 15.19 -7.37
C GLU A 267 8.40 15.21 -8.73
N GLU A 268 9.73 15.13 -8.76
CA GLU A 268 10.48 14.97 -10.00
C GLU A 268 10.22 13.60 -10.66
N ILE A 269 10.04 12.55 -9.86
CA ILE A 269 9.65 11.22 -10.36
C ILE A 269 8.24 11.28 -10.97
N ASP A 270 7.29 11.92 -10.32
CA ASP A 270 5.91 12.03 -10.80
C ASP A 270 5.85 12.88 -12.08
N GLY A 271 6.58 14.00 -12.13
CA GLY A 271 6.75 14.81 -13.34
C GLY A 271 7.41 14.04 -14.49
N PHE A 272 8.42 13.21 -14.19
CA PHE A 272 9.01 12.30 -15.16
C PHE A 272 8.01 11.28 -15.70
N LEU A 273 7.19 10.67 -14.85
CA LEU A 273 6.18 9.70 -15.27
C LEU A 273 5.13 10.32 -16.18
N ILE A 274 4.74 11.58 -15.93
CA ILE A 274 3.84 12.35 -16.80
C ILE A 274 4.50 12.61 -18.16
N VAL A 275 5.72 13.16 -18.19
CA VAL A 275 6.43 13.39 -19.46
C VAL A 275 6.64 12.07 -20.22
N LYS A 276 6.99 10.99 -19.52
CA LYS A 276 7.15 9.65 -20.10
C LYS A 276 5.85 9.10 -20.67
N SER A 277 4.70 9.36 -20.04
CA SER A 277 3.37 8.95 -20.52
C SER A 277 2.94 9.72 -21.77
N ILE A 278 3.34 11.00 -21.88
CA ILE A 278 3.15 11.81 -23.09
C ILE A 278 3.99 11.24 -24.23
N LEU A 279 5.28 11.02 -24.00
CA LEU A 279 6.25 10.67 -25.03
C LEU A 279 6.12 9.23 -25.56
N ARG A 280 5.61 8.28 -24.75
CA ARG A 280 5.41 6.88 -25.18
C ARG A 280 4.43 6.73 -26.35
N GLN A 281 3.71 7.78 -26.73
CA GLN A 281 2.83 7.81 -27.89
C GLN A 281 3.60 7.73 -29.22
N ILE A 282 4.86 8.16 -29.25
CA ILE A 282 5.68 8.24 -30.48
C ILE A 282 7.02 7.49 -30.39
N ILE A 283 7.47 7.14 -29.19
CA ILE A 283 8.74 6.42 -28.99
C ILE A 283 8.63 5.32 -27.93
N PRO A 284 9.43 4.24 -28.04
CA PRO A 284 9.52 3.23 -26.99
C PRO A 284 10.00 3.79 -25.65
N VAL A 285 9.35 3.32 -24.58
CA VAL A 285 9.55 3.80 -23.20
C VAL A 285 11.00 3.69 -22.70
N HIS A 286 11.76 2.67 -23.15
CA HIS A 286 13.14 2.43 -22.72
C HIS A 286 14.13 3.49 -23.22
N ARG A 287 13.76 4.29 -24.22
CA ARG A 287 14.59 5.37 -24.76
C ARG A 287 14.50 6.66 -23.95
N ILE A 288 13.56 6.76 -23.00
CA ILE A 288 13.31 7.95 -22.20
C ILE A 288 13.97 7.76 -20.84
N VAL A 289 15.02 8.54 -20.58
CA VAL A 289 15.87 8.43 -19.39
C VAL A 289 15.89 9.78 -18.67
N TYR A 290 16.00 9.77 -17.35
CA TYR A 290 16.23 10.99 -16.58
C TYR A 290 17.63 11.04 -15.99
N ARG A 291 18.13 12.24 -15.75
CA ARG A 291 19.34 12.51 -14.98
C ARG A 291 19.06 13.64 -14.02
N ASP A 292 19.30 13.38 -12.74
CA ASP A 292 19.18 14.38 -11.70
C ASP A 292 20.46 15.23 -11.65
N ALA A 293 20.29 16.54 -11.63
CA ALA A 293 21.36 17.50 -11.45
C ALA A 293 20.94 18.48 -10.35
N GLN A 294 21.93 19.03 -9.64
CA GLN A 294 21.73 19.93 -8.51
C GLN A 294 20.68 21.05 -8.75
N SER A 295 20.64 21.61 -9.97
CA SER A 295 19.76 22.74 -10.29
C SER A 295 18.51 22.36 -11.08
N TYR A 296 18.39 21.12 -11.56
CA TYR A 296 17.26 20.67 -12.38
C TYR A 296 17.26 19.16 -12.60
N PHE A 297 16.07 18.62 -12.83
CA PHE A 297 15.87 17.24 -13.22
C PHE A 297 15.71 17.13 -14.74
N SER A 298 16.68 16.51 -15.42
CA SER A 298 16.75 16.47 -16.88
C SER A 298 16.10 15.22 -17.45
N ILE A 299 15.24 15.36 -18.46
CA ILE A 299 14.66 14.24 -19.21
C ILE A 299 15.28 14.20 -20.60
N LEU A 300 15.83 13.05 -20.96
CA LEU A 300 16.70 12.82 -22.11
C LEU A 300 16.17 11.70 -23.00
N LEU A 301 16.46 11.79 -24.30
CA LEU A 301 16.28 10.70 -25.25
C LEU A 301 17.60 9.93 -25.44
N ASP A 302 17.53 8.60 -25.44
CA ASP A 302 18.67 7.69 -25.65
C ASP A 302 19.83 7.90 -24.66
N ASP A 303 19.54 8.35 -23.43
CA ASP A 303 20.53 8.69 -22.39
C ASP A 303 21.65 9.65 -22.88
N ASN A 304 21.29 10.58 -23.78
CA ASN A 304 22.24 11.47 -24.41
C ASN A 304 21.98 12.95 -24.05
N ASN A 305 22.96 13.60 -23.39
CA ASN A 305 22.88 15.02 -23.01
C ASN A 305 22.70 15.99 -24.19
N ARG A 306 22.98 15.57 -25.44
CA ARG A 306 22.72 16.38 -26.64
C ARG A 306 21.28 16.25 -27.16
N LYS A 307 20.51 15.32 -26.58
CA LYS A 307 19.11 15.00 -26.87
C LYS A 307 18.21 15.24 -25.65
N THR A 308 18.34 16.41 -25.04
CA THR A 308 17.51 16.83 -23.90
C THR A 308 16.11 17.18 -24.38
N ILE A 309 15.09 16.50 -23.84
CA ILE A 309 13.69 16.71 -24.20
C ILE A 309 13.12 17.88 -23.40
N CYS A 310 13.31 17.87 -22.09
CA CYS A 310 12.94 18.97 -21.20
C CYS A 310 13.73 18.89 -19.89
N ARG A 311 13.63 19.96 -19.10
CA ARG A 311 14.17 20.04 -17.74
C ARG A 311 13.07 20.46 -16.77
N LEU A 312 13.01 19.82 -15.61
CA LEU A 312 12.10 20.18 -14.54
C LEU A 312 12.89 20.97 -13.49
N TYR A 313 12.45 22.20 -13.23
CA TYR A 313 13.02 23.10 -12.24
C TYR A 313 12.05 23.20 -11.07
N PHE A 314 12.05 22.18 -10.21
CA PHE A 314 11.13 22.09 -9.06
C PHE A 314 11.75 22.55 -7.75
N ASN A 315 13.08 22.77 -7.73
CA ASN A 315 13.83 23.16 -6.53
C ASN A 315 13.74 24.66 -6.19
N GLY A 316 13.10 25.48 -7.05
CA GLY A 316 12.95 26.93 -6.85
C GLY A 316 11.55 27.33 -6.37
N ALA A 317 11.39 28.57 -5.87
CA ALA A 317 10.11 29.10 -5.39
C ALA A 317 8.98 29.08 -6.45
N LYS A 318 9.35 29.10 -7.73
CA LYS A 318 8.45 28.93 -8.87
C LYS A 318 8.82 27.65 -9.59
N LYS A 319 7.85 26.75 -9.77
CA LYS A 319 8.04 25.54 -10.56
C LYS A 319 8.08 25.92 -12.03
N GLN A 320 9.11 25.46 -12.71
CA GLN A 320 9.27 25.76 -14.14
C GLN A 320 9.64 24.52 -14.93
N VAL A 321 9.22 24.50 -16.18
CA VAL A 321 9.61 23.49 -17.15
C VAL A 321 10.44 24.18 -18.22
N GLY A 322 11.68 23.73 -18.37
CA GLY A 322 12.54 24.08 -19.49
C GLY A 322 12.14 23.28 -20.72
N LEU A 323 11.49 23.95 -21.67
CA LEU A 323 11.14 23.39 -22.98
C LEU A 323 12.17 23.85 -24.01
N PHE A 324 12.51 22.96 -24.95
CA PHE A 324 13.46 23.25 -26.01
C PHE A 324 12.75 23.46 -27.34
N ASP A 325 13.21 24.44 -28.11
CA ASP A 325 12.78 24.63 -29.49
C ASP A 325 13.65 23.83 -30.49
N SER A 326 13.30 23.90 -31.78
CA SER A 326 14.04 23.23 -32.86
C SER A 326 15.51 23.69 -32.99
N ASN A 327 15.86 24.86 -32.46
CA ASN A 327 17.21 25.41 -32.38
C ASN A 327 17.93 25.04 -31.07
N LYS A 328 17.34 24.16 -30.24
CA LYS A 328 17.82 23.77 -28.91
C LYS A 328 17.94 24.94 -27.93
N LYS A 329 17.21 26.03 -28.15
CA LYS A 329 17.12 27.12 -27.20
C LYS A 329 16.10 26.74 -26.13
N GLU A 330 16.49 26.92 -24.87
CA GLU A 330 15.64 26.63 -23.73
C GLU A 330 14.74 27.84 -23.41
N SER A 331 13.44 27.59 -23.28
CA SER A 331 12.45 28.52 -22.74
C SER A 331 11.88 27.94 -21.45
N LYS A 332 11.95 28.70 -20.36
CA LYS A 332 11.37 28.31 -19.08
C LYS A 332 9.93 28.79 -18.99
N VAL A 333 9.01 27.87 -18.77
CA VAL A 333 7.59 28.15 -18.57
C VAL A 333 7.23 27.83 -17.13
N GLU A 334 6.58 28.75 -16.44
CA GLU A 334 6.09 28.55 -15.08
C GLU A 334 4.88 27.61 -15.10
N ILE A 335 4.87 26.63 -14.20
CA ILE A 335 3.76 25.71 -13.98
C ILE A 335 3.25 25.86 -12.55
N LEU A 336 1.93 25.77 -12.37
CA LEU A 336 1.26 25.83 -11.08
C LEU A 336 1.03 24.42 -10.52
N SER A 337 0.81 23.45 -11.41
CA SER A 337 0.61 22.04 -11.07
C SER A 337 1.34 21.10 -12.04
N LEU A 338 1.54 19.84 -11.65
CA LEU A 338 2.10 18.84 -12.56
C LEU A 338 1.18 18.56 -13.78
N ASP A 339 -0.13 18.79 -13.66
CA ASP A 339 -1.07 18.62 -14.77
C ASP A 339 -0.81 19.63 -15.90
N ASP A 340 -0.20 20.78 -15.61
CA ASP A 340 0.17 21.77 -16.62
C ASP A 340 1.20 21.22 -17.63
N LEU A 341 1.92 20.14 -17.29
CA LEU A 341 2.80 19.44 -18.23
C LEU A 341 2.03 18.92 -19.46
N TYR A 342 0.75 18.56 -19.31
CA TYR A 342 -0.07 18.12 -20.45
C TYR A 342 -0.34 19.25 -21.44
N ALA A 343 -0.39 20.51 -21.00
CA ALA A 343 -0.55 21.67 -21.89
C ALA A 343 0.67 21.87 -22.82
N HIS A 344 1.81 21.27 -22.48
CA HIS A 344 3.05 21.32 -23.26
C HIS A 344 3.34 20.04 -24.05
N SER A 345 2.36 19.13 -24.15
CA SER A 345 2.53 17.83 -24.82
C SER A 345 3.02 17.96 -26.27
N SER A 346 2.48 18.92 -27.04
CA SER A 346 2.87 19.15 -28.44
C SER A 346 4.36 19.48 -28.55
N THR A 347 4.86 20.42 -27.76
CA THR A 347 6.27 20.83 -27.74
C THR A 347 7.20 19.68 -27.38
N LEU A 348 6.83 18.87 -26.37
CA LEU A 348 7.61 17.70 -25.95
C LEU A 348 7.69 16.64 -27.07
N LEU A 349 6.57 16.37 -27.75
CA LEU A 349 6.51 15.42 -28.87
C LEU A 349 7.32 15.92 -30.08
N ASP A 350 7.23 17.21 -30.40
CA ASP A 350 7.96 17.80 -31.53
C ASP A 350 9.48 17.81 -31.29
N MET A 351 9.91 17.99 -30.04
CA MET A 351 11.33 17.90 -29.68
C MET A 351 11.88 16.48 -29.90
N VAL A 352 11.13 15.46 -29.49
CA VAL A 352 11.50 14.05 -29.73
C VAL A 352 11.53 13.74 -31.22
N ARG A 353 10.54 14.18 -32.01
CA ARG A 353 10.52 14.01 -33.47
C ARG A 353 11.76 14.64 -34.13
N THR A 354 12.18 15.81 -33.65
CA THR A 354 13.39 16.49 -34.15
C THR A 354 14.65 15.66 -33.91
N TYR A 355 14.75 14.98 -32.77
CA TYR A 355 15.89 14.12 -32.46
C TYR A 355 15.85 12.76 -33.16
N ASP A 356 14.66 12.19 -33.39
CA ASP A 356 14.51 10.89 -34.03
C ASP A 356 14.63 10.99 -35.56
N ASN A 357 14.09 12.03 -36.19
CA ASN A 357 14.24 12.28 -37.63
C ASN A 357 15.69 12.55 -38.03
N LYS A 358 16.48 13.22 -37.16
CA LYS A 358 17.93 13.42 -37.38
C LYS A 358 18.74 12.14 -37.30
N LYS A 359 18.23 11.09 -36.63
CA LYS A 359 18.89 9.78 -36.55
C LYS A 359 18.72 9.02 -37.86
N VAL A 360 17.50 9.05 -38.43
CA VAL A 360 17.19 8.42 -39.72
C VAL A 360 18.00 9.04 -40.87
N SER A 361 18.19 10.37 -40.88
CA SER A 361 19.02 11.02 -41.90
C SER A 361 20.51 10.72 -41.76
N ALA A 362 21.05 10.69 -40.52
CA ALA A 362 22.46 10.40 -40.27
C ALA A 362 22.84 8.94 -40.57
N ASP A 363 21.97 7.99 -40.24
CA ASP A 363 22.20 6.57 -40.55
C ASP A 363 22.13 6.32 -42.08
N SER A 364 21.31 7.07 -42.83
CA SER A 364 21.24 6.98 -44.30
C SER A 364 22.46 7.58 -45.03
N GLU A 365 23.11 8.61 -44.48
CA GLU A 365 24.35 9.18 -45.04
C GLU A 365 25.60 8.32 -44.77
N ILE A 366 25.63 7.62 -43.62
CA ILE A 366 26.70 6.66 -43.28
C ILE A 366 26.63 5.41 -44.17
N GLU A 367 25.44 5.01 -44.60
CA GLU A 367 25.23 3.87 -45.49
C GLU A 367 25.58 4.20 -46.97
N GLN A 368 25.39 5.45 -47.41
CA GLN A 368 25.80 5.92 -48.74
C GLN A 368 27.30 6.19 -48.89
N SER A 369 28.02 6.45 -47.79
CA SER A 369 29.49 6.66 -47.79
C SER A 369 30.30 5.38 -47.62
N ARG A 370 29.63 4.23 -47.44
CA ARG A 370 30.22 2.89 -47.35
C ARG A 370 30.05 2.05 -48.62
N ASN A 371 29.45 2.60 -49.67
CA ASN A 371 29.32 1.97 -50.99
C ASN A 371 30.19 2.66 -52.04
#